data_AF-A0A0R1SN76-F1
#
_entry.id   AF-A0A0R1SN76-F1
#
_cell.length_a   1.000
_cell.length_b   1.000
_cell.length_c   1.000
_cell.angle_alpha   90.00
_cell.angle_beta   90.00
_cell.angle_gamma   90.00
#
_symmetry.space_group_name_H-M   'P 1'
#
loop_
_entity.id
_entity.type
_entity.pdbx_description
1 polymer ?
#
loop_
_entity_poly.entity_id
_entity_poly.type
_entity_poly.pdbx_seq_one_letter_code
_entity_poly.pdbx_strand_id
1 'polypeptide(L)'
;MGILYKVKRSSIIGLILIAAISLFAEVYCKFVLMDQFSQTNKALVVLLAIIAMVVVLAIVYAIYLLILKKESVEYRSILLVNVAVTFAIGGVLQTIVMLSTQANTNILANILIGVIQFGLLAWINWTSLAVSRQAKINISIWTLIMFIISLF
;
A
#
# COMPACT_ATOMS: atom_id res chain seq x y z
N MET A 1 15.76 -4.15 22.34
CA MET A 1 14.50 -4.85 22.01
C MET A 1 13.40 -3.80 21.92
N GLY A 2 12.90 -3.49 20.72
CA GLY A 2 12.00 -2.35 20.48
C GLY A 2 10.58 -2.62 21.00
N ILE A 3 10.08 -1.70 21.84
CA ILE A 3 8.76 -1.71 22.50
C ILE A 3 7.60 -1.46 21.50
N LEU A 4 7.85 -1.37 20.19
CA LEU A 4 6.89 -0.88 19.20
C LEU A 4 5.71 -1.81 18.87
N TYR A 5 5.71 -3.08 19.28
CA TYR A 5 4.66 -4.03 18.86
C TYR A 5 4.07 -4.89 19.99
N LYS A 6 3.44 -4.24 20.97
CA LYS A 6 2.21 -4.80 21.59
C LYS A 6 1.00 -4.04 21.05
N VAL A 7 0.85 -4.02 19.73
CA VAL A 7 -0.30 -3.38 19.08
C VAL A 7 -1.55 -4.20 19.44
N LYS A 8 -2.48 -3.60 20.19
CA LYS A 8 -3.78 -4.24 20.48
C LYS A 8 -4.50 -4.51 19.16
N ARG A 9 -5.27 -5.60 19.06
CA ARG A 9 -6.03 -5.95 17.85
C ARG A 9 -6.88 -4.79 17.31
N SER A 10 -7.46 -3.98 18.20
CA SER A 10 -8.21 -2.77 17.84
C SER A 10 -7.37 -1.73 17.09
N SER A 11 -6.10 -1.55 17.47
CA SER A 11 -5.18 -0.63 16.81
C SER A 11 -4.76 -1.12 15.42
N ILE A 12 -4.67 -2.44 15.21
CA ILE A 12 -4.44 -3.03 13.88
C ILE A 12 -5.61 -2.74 12.95
N ILE A 13 -6.85 -2.91 13.43
CA ILE A 13 -8.06 -2.62 12.65
C ILE A 13 -8.10 -1.14 12.26
N GLY A 14 -7.84 -0.23 13.21
CA GLY A 14 -7.79 1.20 12.92
C GLY A 14 -6.77 1.55 11.84
N LEU A 15 -5.60 0.90 11.86
CA LEU A 15 -4.54 1.16 10.90
C LEU A 15 -4.87 0.61 9.50
N ILE A 16 -5.54 -0.54 9.41
CA ILE A 16 -6.09 -1.06 8.15
C ILE A 16 -7.15 -0.12 7.59
N LEU A 17 -8.03 0.42 8.44
CA LEU A 17 -9.06 1.38 8.03
C LEU A 17 -8.45 2.68 7.49
N ILE A 18 -7.38 3.18 8.12
CA ILE A 18 -6.64 4.34 7.60
C ILE A 18 -6.08 4.04 6.22
N ALA A 19 -5.37 2.91 6.05
CA ALA A 19 -4.81 2.51 4.75
C ALA A 19 -5.89 2.36 3.68
N ALA A 20 -7.00 1.73 4.03
CA ALA A 20 -8.18 1.58 3.20
C ALA A 20 -8.72 2.94 2.73
N ILE A 21 -8.95 3.87 3.64
CA ILE A 21 -9.49 5.20 3.33
C ILE A 21 -8.49 5.99 2.47
N SER A 22 -7.19 5.91 2.75
CA SER A 22 -6.16 6.58 1.96
C SER A 22 -6.12 6.07 0.51
N LEU A 23 -6.21 4.75 0.31
CA LEU A 23 -6.26 4.15 -1.04
C LEU A 23 -7.58 4.44 -1.74
N PHE A 24 -8.70 4.42 -1.01
CA PHE A 24 -9.98 4.84 -1.55
C PHE A 24 -9.91 6.28 -2.07
N ALA A 25 -9.36 7.20 -1.27
CA ALA A 25 -9.22 8.60 -1.63
C ALA A 25 -8.34 8.78 -2.88
N GLU A 26 -7.22 8.05 -2.96
CA GLU A 26 -6.35 8.04 -4.12
C GLU A 26 -7.12 7.60 -5.39
N VAL A 27 -7.74 6.43 -5.35
CA VAL A 27 -8.44 5.87 -6.51
C VAL A 27 -9.64 6.75 -6.90
N TYR A 28 -10.39 7.24 -5.92
CA TYR A 28 -11.52 8.13 -6.15
C TYR A 28 -11.07 9.46 -6.80
N CYS A 29 -10.00 10.09 -6.31
CA CYS A 29 -9.44 11.30 -6.92
C CYS A 29 -8.99 11.04 -8.36
N LYS A 30 -8.38 9.89 -8.63
CA LYS A 30 -8.00 9.50 -9.99
C LYS A 30 -9.21 9.46 -10.92
N PHE A 31 -10.33 8.88 -10.48
CA PHE A 31 -11.58 8.88 -11.25
C PHE A 31 -12.18 10.28 -11.42
N VAL A 32 -12.18 11.11 -10.37
CA VAL A 32 -12.71 12.48 -10.43
C VAL A 32 -11.98 13.34 -11.46
N LEU A 33 -10.66 13.14 -11.57
CA LEU A 33 -9.79 13.86 -12.49
C LEU A 33 -9.73 13.23 -13.90
N MET A 34 -10.56 12.24 -14.21
CA MET A 34 -10.71 11.74 -15.58
C MET A 34 -11.72 12.59 -16.36
N ASP A 35 -11.43 12.84 -17.64
CA ASP A 35 -12.23 13.73 -18.50
C ASP A 35 -13.73 13.33 -18.59
N GLN A 36 -14.05 12.05 -18.40
CA GLN A 36 -15.42 11.53 -18.52
C GLN A 36 -16.14 11.36 -17.17
N PHE A 37 -15.56 11.83 -16.07
CA PHE A 37 -16.14 11.67 -14.74
C PHE A 37 -17.57 12.23 -14.64
N SER A 38 -17.83 13.39 -15.26
CA SER A 38 -19.14 14.06 -15.26
C SER A 38 -20.26 13.22 -15.91
N GLN A 39 -19.90 12.32 -16.82
CA GLN A 39 -20.80 11.42 -17.55
C GLN A 39 -20.87 10.01 -16.91
N THR A 40 -20.06 9.76 -15.88
CA THR A 40 -19.93 8.43 -15.27
C THR A 40 -20.85 8.29 -14.06
N ASN A 41 -21.44 7.11 -13.86
CA ASN A 41 -22.26 6.84 -12.68
C ASN A 41 -21.42 6.90 -11.40
N LYS A 42 -21.67 7.91 -10.55
CA LYS A 42 -20.92 8.15 -9.30
C LYS A 42 -20.96 6.96 -8.34
N ALA A 43 -22.08 6.24 -8.26
CA ALA A 43 -22.20 5.06 -7.40
C ALA A 43 -21.30 3.92 -7.89
N LEU A 44 -21.17 3.77 -9.21
CA LEU A 44 -20.26 2.80 -9.81
C LEU A 44 -18.79 3.16 -9.53
N VAL A 45 -18.42 4.45 -9.60
CA VAL A 45 -17.06 4.91 -9.26
C VAL A 45 -16.71 4.60 -7.81
N VAL A 46 -17.61 4.90 -6.87
CA VAL A 46 -17.40 4.59 -5.45
C VAL A 46 -17.22 3.08 -5.26
N LEU A 47 -18.07 2.25 -5.89
CA LEU A 47 -17.95 0.80 -5.82
C LEU A 47 -16.60 0.31 -6.37
N LEU A 48 -16.19 0.79 -7.54
CA LEU A 48 -14.91 0.42 -8.15
C LEU A 48 -13.72 0.86 -7.29
N ALA A 49 -13.79 2.05 -6.68
CA ALA A 49 -12.74 2.53 -5.77
C ALA A 49 -12.63 1.63 -4.52
N ILE A 50 -13.76 1.23 -3.93
CA ILE A 50 -13.81 0.29 -2.79
C ILE A 50 -13.22 -1.07 -3.19
N ILE A 51 -13.59 -1.60 -4.36
CA ILE A 51 -13.04 -2.88 -4.85
C ILE A 51 -11.53 -2.76 -5.06
N ALA A 52 -11.06 -1.70 -5.72
CA ALA A 52 -9.65 -1.49 -6.01
C ALA A 52 -8.81 -1.43 -4.73
N MET A 53 -9.21 -0.66 -3.71
CA MET A 53 -8.46 -0.58 -2.45
C MET A 53 -8.34 -1.95 -1.75
N VAL A 54 -9.41 -2.76 -1.74
CA VAL A 54 -9.41 -4.08 -1.12
C VAL A 54 -8.51 -5.03 -1.89
N VAL A 55 -8.62 -5.03 -3.22
CA VAL A 55 -7.85 -5.90 -4.11
C VAL A 55 -6.35 -5.60 -4.00
N VAL A 56 -5.96 -4.32 -4.01
CA VAL A 56 -4.54 -3.92 -3.91
C VAL A 56 -3.92 -4.40 -2.60
N LEU A 57 -4.55 -4.10 -1.46
CA LEU A 57 -4.06 -4.54 -0.15
C LEU A 57 -4.00 -6.07 -0.05
N ALA A 58 -5.02 -6.76 -0.54
CA ALA A 58 -5.09 -8.22 -0.51
C ALA A 58 -3.99 -8.87 -1.35
N ILE A 59 -3.76 -8.39 -2.58
CA ILE A 59 -2.72 -8.92 -3.47
C ILE A 59 -1.34 -8.74 -2.85
N VAL A 60 -1.02 -7.53 -2.40
CA VAL A 60 0.30 -7.22 -1.82
C VAL A 60 0.55 -8.08 -0.59
N TYR A 61 -0.44 -8.16 0.31
CA TYR A 61 -0.32 -8.99 1.51
C TYR A 61 -0.18 -10.48 1.17
N ALA A 62 -0.97 -10.99 0.23
CA ALA A 62 -0.93 -12.39 -0.19
C ALA A 62 0.42 -12.77 -0.82
N ILE A 63 1.01 -11.90 -1.65
CA ILE A 63 2.34 -12.13 -2.24
C ILE A 63 3.38 -12.32 -1.14
N TYR A 64 3.43 -11.43 -0.15
CA TYR A 64 4.38 -11.56 0.96
C TYR A 64 4.10 -12.76 1.86
N LEU A 65 2.82 -13.11 2.07
CA LEU A 65 2.48 -14.36 2.78
C LEU A 65 3.03 -15.60 2.08
N LEU A 66 2.92 -15.66 0.75
CA LEU A 66 3.46 -16.79 -0.04
C LEU A 66 4.98 -16.87 0.04
N ILE A 67 5.67 -15.73 -0.02
CA ILE A 67 7.13 -15.63 0.10
C ILE A 67 7.59 -16.13 1.48
N LEU A 68 6.85 -15.76 2.53
CA LEU A 68 7.18 -16.09 3.92
C LEU A 68 6.61 -17.43 4.39
N LYS A 69 5.91 -18.19 3.54
CA LYS A 69 5.19 -19.42 3.92
C LYS A 69 6.06 -20.47 4.65
N LYS A 70 7.37 -20.44 4.42
CA LYS A 70 8.35 -21.38 5.01
C LYS A 70 8.88 -20.94 6.38
N GLU A 71 8.57 -19.74 6.83
CA GLU A 71 9.04 -19.22 8.12
C GLU A 71 8.20 -19.79 9.28
N SER A 72 8.88 -20.14 10.38
CA SER A 72 8.25 -20.71 11.58
C SER A 72 7.81 -19.67 12.60
N VAL A 73 8.31 -18.42 12.48
CA VAL A 73 7.98 -17.31 13.38
C VAL A 73 6.64 -16.66 13.02
N GLU A 74 5.96 -16.08 13.99
CA GLU A 74 4.73 -15.32 13.74
C GLU A 74 5.06 -13.92 13.16
N TYR A 75 4.91 -13.76 11.85
CA TYR A 75 5.19 -12.50 11.13
C TYR A 75 3.93 -11.78 10.62
N ARG A 76 2.77 -12.45 10.62
CA ARG A 76 1.56 -12.03 9.88
C ARG A 76 1.03 -10.66 10.31
N SER A 77 0.98 -10.41 11.62
CA SER A 77 0.48 -9.17 12.19
C SER A 77 1.41 -8.00 11.90
N ILE A 78 2.72 -8.20 12.01
CA ILE A 78 3.73 -7.18 11.73
C ILE A 78 3.72 -6.84 10.23
N LEU A 79 3.71 -7.85 9.37
CA LEU A 79 3.63 -7.68 7.92
C LEU A 79 2.39 -6.88 7.52
N LEU A 80 1.23 -7.21 8.11
CA LEU A 80 -0.02 -6.51 7.82
C LEU A 80 0.06 -5.03 8.19
N VAL A 81 0.62 -4.71 9.36
CA VAL A 81 0.79 -3.32 9.80
C VAL A 81 1.78 -2.60 8.89
N ASN A 82 2.90 -3.21 8.54
CA ASN A 82 3.89 -2.60 7.64
C ASN A 82 3.28 -2.23 6.29
N VAL A 83 2.56 -3.18 5.66
CA VAL A 83 1.85 -2.94 4.39
C VAL A 83 0.82 -1.82 4.55
N ALA A 84 -0.02 -1.87 5.57
CA ALA A 84 -1.06 -0.87 5.76
C ALA A 84 -0.48 0.53 6.01
N VAL A 85 0.57 0.68 6.83
CA VAL A 85 1.23 1.99 7.04
C VAL A 85 1.79 2.54 5.73
N THR A 86 2.54 1.73 4.97
CA THR A 86 3.19 2.24 3.76
C THR A 86 2.20 2.59 2.66
N PHE A 87 1.11 1.81 2.53
CA PHE A 87 0.04 2.12 1.58
C PHE A 87 -0.80 3.32 2.02
N ALA A 88 -0.99 3.54 3.32
CA ALA A 88 -1.60 4.76 3.82
C ALA A 88 -0.78 6.00 3.43
N ILE A 89 0.54 5.95 3.68
CA ILE A 89 1.45 7.05 3.33
C ILE A 89 1.46 7.31 1.82
N GLY A 90 1.60 6.25 1.01
CA GLY A 90 1.59 6.34 -0.45
C GLY A 90 0.30 6.96 -0.98
N GLY A 91 -0.86 6.45 -0.56
CA GLY A 91 -2.16 6.96 -1.01
C GLY A 91 -2.41 8.40 -0.59
N VAL A 92 -1.98 8.81 0.61
CA VAL A 92 -2.06 10.22 1.04
C VAL A 92 -1.19 11.11 0.16
N LEU A 93 0.07 10.74 -0.06
CA LEU A 93 0.98 11.52 -0.91
C LEU A 93 0.45 11.64 -2.34
N GLN A 94 -0.04 10.54 -2.91
CA GLN A 94 -0.61 10.52 -4.25
C GLN A 94 -1.85 11.42 -4.35
N THR A 95 -2.75 11.33 -3.37
CA THR A 95 -3.94 12.21 -3.30
C THR A 95 -3.53 13.68 -3.22
N ILE A 96 -2.57 14.04 -2.37
CA ILE A 96 -2.09 15.42 -2.24
C ILE A 96 -1.55 15.94 -3.59
N VAL A 97 -0.72 15.15 -4.27
CA VAL A 97 -0.17 15.54 -5.57
C VAL A 97 -1.27 15.71 -6.61
N MET A 98 -2.19 14.76 -6.73
CA MET A 98 -3.30 14.84 -7.69
C MET A 98 -4.17 16.08 -7.46
N LEU A 99 -4.51 16.38 -6.20
CA LEU A 99 -5.30 17.58 -5.87
C LEU A 99 -4.52 18.89 -6.10
N SER A 100 -3.21 18.89 -5.85
CA SER A 100 -2.39 20.09 -6.02
C SER A 100 -2.11 20.40 -7.49
N THR A 101 -1.98 19.36 -8.32
CA THR A 101 -1.65 19.49 -9.74
C THR A 101 -2.88 19.49 -10.64
N GLN A 102 -4.05 19.10 -10.11
CA GLN A 102 -5.28 18.86 -10.88
C GLN A 102 -5.08 17.89 -12.04
N ALA A 103 -4.08 16.99 -11.92
CA ALA A 103 -3.71 16.05 -12.95
C ALA A 103 -3.83 14.62 -12.40
N ASN A 104 -4.50 13.75 -13.16
CA ASN A 104 -4.58 12.32 -12.83
C ASN A 104 -3.28 11.55 -13.15
N THR A 105 -2.37 12.15 -13.93
CA THR A 105 -1.15 11.51 -14.43
C THR A 105 0.03 12.46 -14.33
N ASN A 106 0.92 12.22 -13.37
CA ASN A 106 2.22 12.88 -13.27
C ASN A 106 3.30 11.82 -13.08
N ILE A 107 3.98 11.44 -14.16
CA ILE A 107 4.92 10.31 -14.18
C ILE A 107 6.05 10.51 -13.16
N LEU A 108 6.62 11.72 -13.08
CA LEU A 108 7.70 12.02 -12.14
C LEU A 108 7.24 11.90 -10.69
N ALA A 109 6.05 12.44 -10.37
CA ALA A 109 5.50 12.31 -9.03
C ALA A 109 5.17 10.85 -8.68
N ASN A 110 4.60 10.08 -9.61
CA ASN A 110 4.31 8.65 -9.42
C ASN A 110 5.59 7.86 -9.14
N ILE A 111 6.69 8.14 -9.85
CA ILE A 111 7.99 7.52 -9.60
C ILE A 111 8.49 7.87 -8.19
N LEU A 112 8.48 9.15 -7.81
CA LEU A 112 8.97 9.59 -6.50
C LEU A 112 8.13 9.00 -5.34
N ILE A 113 6.81 9.02 -5.47
CA ILE A 113 5.90 8.45 -4.48
C ILE A 113 6.08 6.94 -4.40
N GLY A 114 6.22 6.26 -5.54
CA GLY A 114 6.52 4.84 -5.58
C GLY A 114 7.84 4.50 -4.88
N VAL A 115 8.91 5.26 -5.14
CA VAL A 115 10.20 5.08 -4.44
C VAL A 115 10.04 5.25 -2.92
N ILE A 116 9.29 6.26 -2.48
CA ILE A 116 9.03 6.49 -1.05
C ILE A 116 8.22 5.32 -0.46
N GLN A 117 7.09 4.97 -1.06
CA GLN A 117 6.18 3.93 -0.57
C GLN A 117 6.85 2.56 -0.52
N PHE A 118 7.40 2.10 -1.65
CA PHE A 118 8.03 0.78 -1.75
C PHE A 118 9.39 0.73 -1.08
N GLY A 119 10.14 1.84 -1.06
CA GLY A 119 11.38 1.97 -0.29
C GLY A 119 11.14 1.86 1.21
N LEU A 120 10.13 2.57 1.74
CA LEU A 120 9.70 2.44 3.13
C LEU A 120 9.22 1.02 3.45
N LEU A 121 8.46 0.39 2.54
CA LEU A 121 7.97 -0.96 2.75
C LEU A 121 9.11 -1.97 2.84
N ALA A 122 10.09 -1.88 1.94
CA ALA A 122 11.29 -2.70 1.97
C ALA A 122 12.08 -2.48 3.26
N TRP A 123 12.32 -1.22 3.64
CA TRP A 123 13.07 -0.85 4.84
C TRP A 123 12.40 -1.34 6.13
N ILE A 124 11.11 -1.07 6.30
CA ILE A 124 10.36 -1.46 7.49
C ILE A 124 10.28 -2.99 7.57
N ASN A 125 10.02 -3.70 6.47
CA ASN A 125 10.03 -5.16 6.47
C ASN A 125 11.41 -5.73 6.82
N TRP A 126 12.49 -5.13 6.30
CA TRP A 126 13.85 -5.56 6.62
C TRP A 126 14.18 -5.44 8.11
N THR A 127 13.76 -4.34 8.73
CA THR A 127 14.09 -4.00 10.12
C THR A 127 13.16 -4.62 11.15
N SER A 128 11.86 -4.77 10.84
CA SER A 128 10.83 -5.20 11.79
C SER A 128 10.48 -6.69 11.72
N LEU A 129 10.64 -7.36 10.57
CA LEU A 129 10.31 -8.78 10.46
C LEU A 129 11.41 -9.63 11.09
N ALA A 130 11.04 -10.47 12.05
CA ALA A 130 11.93 -11.42 12.72
C ALA A 130 12.09 -12.74 11.92
N VAL A 131 12.21 -12.63 10.59
CA VAL A 131 12.31 -13.77 9.65
C VAL A 131 13.76 -14.01 9.20
N SER A 132 14.02 -15.15 8.56
CA SER A 132 15.33 -15.49 8.02
C SER A 132 15.89 -14.42 7.06
N ARG A 133 17.22 -14.31 6.97
CA ARG A 133 17.89 -13.35 6.07
C ARG A 133 17.50 -13.58 4.61
N GLN A 134 17.35 -14.84 4.20
CA GLN A 134 16.91 -15.19 2.84
C GLN A 134 15.49 -14.68 2.57
N ALA A 135 14.57 -14.82 3.54
CA ALA A 135 13.22 -14.29 3.42
C ALA A 135 13.20 -12.76 3.29
N LYS A 136 14.05 -12.04 4.05
CA LYS A 136 14.18 -10.58 3.93
C LYS A 136 14.66 -10.14 2.55
N ILE A 137 15.63 -10.86 1.99
CA ILE A 137 16.13 -10.61 0.62
C ILE A 137 15.00 -10.83 -0.38
N ASN A 138 14.28 -11.96 -0.28
CA ASN A 138 13.18 -12.28 -1.18
C ASN A 138 12.09 -11.20 -1.13
N ILE A 139 11.69 -10.74 0.07
CA ILE A 139 10.74 -9.63 0.22
C ILE A 139 11.24 -8.37 -0.46
N SER A 140 12.51 -8.02 -0.29
CA SER A 140 13.08 -6.79 -0.87
C SER A 140 13.06 -6.84 -2.40
N ILE A 141 13.40 -7.98 -3.00
CA ILE A 141 13.33 -8.20 -4.44
C ILE A 141 11.88 -8.09 -4.94
N TRP A 142 10.94 -8.76 -4.26
CA TRP A 142 9.53 -8.68 -4.64
C TRP A 142 8.94 -7.29 -4.45
N THR A 143 9.41 -6.53 -3.46
CA THR A 143 9.02 -5.12 -3.27
C THR A 143 9.48 -4.26 -4.44
N LEU A 144 10.70 -4.50 -4.94
CA LEU A 144 11.21 -3.83 -6.15
C LEU A 144 10.41 -4.21 -7.40
N ILE A 145 10.06 -5.49 -7.57
CA ILE A 145 9.22 -5.94 -8.69
C ILE A 145 7.85 -5.27 -8.63
N MET A 146 7.22 -5.23 -7.45
CA MET A 146 5.92 -4.58 -7.27
C MET A 146 5.98 -3.07 -7.54
N PHE A 147 7.06 -2.40 -7.16
CA PHE A 147 7.31 -1.01 -7.54
C PHE A 147 7.33 -0.85 -9.06
N ILE A 148 8.12 -1.66 -9.78
CA ILE A 148 8.20 -1.58 -11.24
C ILE A 148 6.83 -1.82 -11.88
N ILE A 149 6.08 -2.83 -11.41
CA ILE A 149 4.72 -3.12 -11.91
C ILE A 149 3.78 -1.95 -11.67
N SER A 150 3.89 -1.27 -10.52
CA SER A 150 3.01 -0.13 -10.18
C SER A 150 3.20 1.11 -11.06
N LEU A 151 4.28 1.17 -11.86
CA LEU A 151 4.52 2.28 -12.79
C LEU A 151 3.74 2.16 -14.11
N PHE A 152 3.18 0.99 -14.41
CA PHE A 152 2.44 0.70 -15.65
C PHE A 152 0.93 0.55 -15.38
#